data_AF-Q5JHE0-F1
#
_entry.id   AF-Q5JHE0-F1
#
_cell.length_a   1.000
_cell.length_b   1.000
_cell.length_c   1.000
_cell.angle_alpha   90.00
_cell.angle_beta   90.00
_cell.angle_gamma   90.00
#
_symmetry.space_group_name_H-M   'P 1'
#
loop_
_entity.id
_entity.type
_entity.pdbx_description
1 polymer ?
#
loop_
_entity_poly.entity_id
_entity_poly.type
_entity_poly.pdbx_seq_one_letter_code
_entity_poly.pdbx_strand_id
1 'polypeptide(L)'
;MESSSYGHLTEERVREYEWIPDFCDRCNACVRACPAQAIYITPKRENSREVHIDYTKCAVVFSRTLGCSVCVKECTFTKGSYERIKRAYEKVAGR
;
A
#
# COMPACT_ATOMS: atom_id res chain seq x y z
N MET A 1 -25.84 4.99 6.57
CA MET A 1 -24.85 6.01 6.92
C MET A 1 -23.47 5.38 6.84
N GLU A 2 -22.91 5.21 5.64
CA GLU A 2 -21.48 4.98 5.48
C GLU A 2 -21.01 5.90 4.36
N SER A 3 -20.72 7.13 4.78
CA SER A 3 -19.98 8.11 4.01
C SER A 3 -18.52 7.65 4.01
N SER A 4 -18.13 6.83 3.04
CA SER A 4 -16.71 6.58 2.79
C SER A 4 -16.16 7.74 1.95
N SER A 5 -15.15 8.39 2.52
CA SER A 5 -14.61 9.71 2.21
C SER A 5 -13.79 9.77 0.91
N TYR A 6 -14.36 9.36 -0.22
CA TYR A 6 -13.74 9.56 -1.53
C TYR A 6 -14.53 10.60 -2.31
N GLY A 7 -14.29 11.88 -2.00
CA GLY A 7 -14.89 13.00 -2.70
C GLY A 7 -14.68 12.87 -4.21
N HIS A 8 -15.79 12.67 -4.93
CA HIS A 8 -15.86 12.57 -6.39
C HIS A 8 -15.25 11.31 -7.05
N LEU A 9 -15.36 10.13 -6.41
CA LEU A 9 -15.19 8.85 -7.14
C LEU A 9 -16.57 8.24 -7.43
N THR A 10 -16.79 7.82 -8.68
CA THR A 10 -17.97 7.02 -9.04
C THR A 10 -17.82 5.60 -8.49
N GLU A 11 -18.92 4.93 -8.18
CA GLU A 11 -18.88 3.55 -7.68
C GLU A 11 -18.14 2.60 -8.63
N GLU A 12 -18.24 2.84 -9.94
CA GLU A 12 -17.52 2.07 -10.97
C GLU A 12 -16.01 2.21 -10.85
N ARG A 13 -15.52 3.43 -10.59
CA ARG A 13 -14.09 3.68 -10.36
C ARG A 13 -13.61 3.09 -9.04
N VAL A 14 -14.45 3.04 -8.01
CA VAL A 14 -14.09 2.37 -6.75
C VAL A 14 -13.89 0.88 -7.01
N ARG A 15 -14.86 0.21 -7.65
CA ARG A 15 -14.78 -1.22 -8.01
C ARG A 15 -13.55 -1.57 -8.85
N GLU A 16 -13.07 -0.65 -9.68
CA GLU A 16 -11.87 -0.85 -10.50
C GLU A 16 -10.60 -1.13 -9.66
N TYR A 17 -10.50 -0.53 -8.46
CA TYR A 17 -9.31 -0.54 -7.61
C TYR A 17 -9.48 -1.31 -6.28
N GLU A 18 -10.66 -1.87 -6.01
CA GLU A 18 -10.98 -2.61 -4.77
C GLU A 18 -10.06 -3.83 -4.52
N TRP A 19 -9.42 -4.36 -5.56
CA TRP A 19 -8.50 -5.50 -5.46
C TRP A 19 -7.10 -5.15 -4.94
N ILE A 20 -6.73 -3.86 -4.91
CA ILE A 20 -5.38 -3.42 -4.55
C ILE A 20 -5.03 -3.74 -3.09
N PRO A 21 -5.92 -3.51 -2.09
CA PRO A 21 -5.66 -3.93 -0.71
C PRO A 21 -5.34 -5.42 -0.60
N ASP A 22 -6.17 -6.30 -1.18
CA ASP A 22 -5.94 -7.75 -1.17
C ASP A 22 -4.61 -8.16 -1.84
N PHE A 23 -4.22 -7.43 -2.90
CA PHE A 23 -2.92 -7.61 -3.52
C PHE A 23 -1.77 -7.23 -2.56
N CYS A 24 -1.91 -6.11 -1.84
CA CYS A 24 -0.89 -5.61 -0.92
C CYS A 24 -0.64 -6.58 0.25
N ASP A 25 -1.70 -7.19 0.79
CA ASP A 25 -1.64 -8.20 1.85
C ASP A 25 -0.77 -9.40 1.49
N ARG A 26 -0.69 -9.72 0.19
CA ARG A 26 0.15 -10.81 -0.35
C ARG A 26 1.52 -10.31 -0.77
N CYS A 27 1.60 -9.11 -1.35
CA CYS A 27 2.81 -8.57 -1.97
C CYS A 27 3.92 -8.29 -0.96
N ASN A 28 3.65 -7.48 0.07
CA ASN A 28 4.57 -7.10 1.16
C ASN A 28 5.98 -6.62 0.72
N ALA A 29 6.15 -6.12 -0.52
CA ALA A 29 7.46 -5.72 -1.03
C ALA A 29 8.06 -4.53 -0.26
N CYS A 30 7.25 -3.50 0.00
CA CYS A 30 7.65 -2.34 0.78
C CYS A 30 7.98 -2.71 2.24
N VAL A 31 7.23 -3.64 2.84
CA VAL A 31 7.46 -4.15 4.20
C VAL A 31 8.86 -4.77 4.30
N ARG A 32 9.20 -5.67 3.38
CA ARG A 32 10.52 -6.34 3.35
C ARG A 32 11.67 -5.37 3.08
N ALA A 33 11.44 -4.34 2.29
CA ALA A 33 12.48 -3.40 1.88
C ALA A 33 12.72 -2.24 2.84
N CYS A 34 11.80 -1.96 3.76
CA CYS A 34 11.88 -0.77 4.62
C CYS A 34 13.10 -0.86 5.56
N PRO A 35 14.10 0.03 5.43
CA PRO A 35 15.30 -0.01 6.27
C PRO A 35 15.02 0.31 7.74
N ALA A 36 13.94 1.04 8.02
CA ALA A 36 13.50 1.37 9.37
C ALA A 36 12.60 0.30 10.00
N GLN A 37 12.22 -0.75 9.25
CA GLN A 37 11.19 -1.71 9.65
C GLN A 37 9.91 -1.02 10.16
N ALA A 38 9.55 0.08 9.49
CA ALA A 38 8.48 0.98 9.91
C ALA A 38 7.12 0.61 9.32
N ILE A 39 7.06 -0.26 8.32
CA ILE A 39 5.81 -0.65 7.65
C ILE A 39 5.31 -1.94 8.28
N TYR A 40 4.06 -1.95 8.73
CA TYR A 40 3.46 -3.13 9.35
C TYR A 40 3.05 -4.14 8.29
N ILE A 41 3.29 -5.43 8.57
CA ILE A 41 2.77 -6.53 7.74
C ILE A 41 1.25 -6.67 7.87
N THR A 42 0.72 -6.40 9.06
CA THR A 42 -0.72 -6.31 9.33
C THR A 42 -0.99 -4.89 9.82
N PRO A 43 -1.85 -4.12 9.13
CA PRO A 43 -2.14 -2.75 9.51
C PRO A 43 -2.72 -2.66 10.92
N LYS A 44 -2.46 -1.54 11.60
CA LYS A 44 -3.04 -1.24 12.91
C LYS A 44 -4.27 -0.37 12.75
N ARG A 45 -5.20 -0.46 13.71
CA ARG A 45 -6.35 0.45 13.78
C ARG A 45 -6.08 1.49 14.86
N GLU A 46 -5.99 2.75 14.47
CA GLU A 46 -5.79 3.88 15.38
C GLU A 46 -6.84 4.96 15.07
N ASN A 47 -7.59 5.42 16.07
CA ASN A 47 -8.63 6.45 15.90
C ASN A 47 -9.60 6.16 14.73
N SER A 48 -10.05 4.91 14.62
CA SER A 48 -10.93 4.43 13.53
C SER A 48 -10.33 4.51 12.13
N ARG A 49 -9.01 4.67 12.00
CA ARG A 49 -8.29 4.65 10.73
C ARG A 49 -7.30 3.50 10.69
N GLU A 50 -7.07 3.01 9.48
CA GLU A 50 -6.04 2.03 9.23
C GLU A 50 -4.67 2.72 9.10
N VAL A 51 -3.69 2.22 9.83
CA VAL A 51 -2.33 2.74 9.89
C VAL A 51 -1.37 1.63 9.44
N HIS A 52 -0.70 1.86 8.32
CA HIS A 52 0.27 0.92 7.75
C HIS A 52 1.72 1.24 8.11
N ILE A 53 2.00 2.47 8.54
CA ILE A 53 3.37 2.96 8.75
C ILE A 53 3.51 3.57 10.15
N ASP A 54 4.49 3.09 10.90
CA ASP A 54 5.02 3.77 12.07
C ASP A 54 5.87 4.97 11.63
N TYR A 55 5.27 6.16 11.61
CA TYR A 55 5.96 7.38 11.20
C TYR A 55 7.11 7.75 12.13
N THR A 56 7.08 7.34 13.40
CA THR A 56 8.17 7.62 14.35
C THR A 56 9.44 6.87 13.95
N LYS A 57 9.31 5.58 13.58
CA LYS A 57 10.43 4.79 13.05
C LYS A 57 10.87 5.28 11.67
N CYS A 58 9.92 5.60 10.80
CA CYS A 58 10.21 6.10 9.45
C CYS A 58 11.03 7.40 9.48
N ALA A 59 10.62 8.36 10.32
CA ALA A 59 11.23 9.68 10.44
C ALA A 59 12.73 9.62 10.78
N VAL A 60 13.15 8.67 11.63
CA VAL A 60 14.56 8.52 12.03
C VAL A 60 15.46 8.27 10.83
N VAL A 61 15.11 7.29 9.97
CA VAL A 61 15.91 7.01 8.76
C VAL A 61 15.76 8.13 7.75
N PHE A 62 14.53 8.62 7.54
CA PHE A 62 14.25 9.69 6.60
C PHE A 62 15.11 10.94 6.86
N SER A 63 15.19 11.40 8.11
CA SER A 63 15.99 12.58 8.47
C SER A 63 17.49 12.34 8.34
N ARG A 64 17.97 11.13 8.64
CA ARG A 64 19.40 10.78 8.54
C ARG A 64 19.91 10.69 7.11
N THR A 65 19.04 10.36 6.16
CA THR A 65 19.40 10.17 4.74
C THR A 65 18.97 11.34 3.86
N LEU A 66 18.56 12.49 4.44
CA LEU A 66 18.02 13.64 3.71
C LEU A 66 16.83 13.26 2.80
N GLY A 67 16.02 12.30 3.26
CA GLY A 67 14.89 11.73 2.54
C GLY A 67 15.00 10.21 2.40
N CYS A 68 13.86 9.53 2.39
CA CYS A 68 13.76 8.09 2.11
C CYS A 68 12.51 7.80 1.27
N SER A 69 12.67 7.03 0.20
CA SER A 69 11.60 6.66 -0.73
C SER A 69 11.66 5.19 -1.13
N VAL A 70 12.35 4.35 -0.34
CA VAL A 70 12.55 2.93 -0.65
C VAL A 70 11.23 2.18 -0.82
N CYS A 71 10.23 2.46 0.00
CA CYS A 71 8.90 1.84 -0.13
C CYS A 71 8.22 2.14 -1.47
N VAL A 72 8.37 3.37 -1.98
CA VAL A 72 7.89 3.77 -3.30
C VAL A 72 8.72 3.09 -4.39
N LYS A 73 10.05 3.19 -4.30
CA LYS A 73 10.97 2.56 -5.25
C LYS A 73 10.70 1.06 -5.42
N GLU A 74 10.43 0.35 -4.33
CA GLU A 74 10.23 -1.09 -4.30
C GLU A 74 8.80 -1.54 -4.60
N CYS A 75 7.85 -0.61 -4.69
CA CYS A 75 6.47 -0.92 -5.01
C CYS A 75 6.35 -1.49 -6.43
N THR A 76 5.63 -2.60 -6.58
CA THR A 76 5.37 -3.22 -7.88
C THR A 76 4.66 -2.26 -8.83
N PHE A 77 3.76 -1.41 -8.32
CA PHE A 77 3.08 -0.37 -9.12
C PHE A 77 4.02 0.74 -9.60
N THR A 78 5.16 0.95 -8.94
CA THR A 78 6.19 1.88 -9.41
C THR A 78 7.10 1.24 -10.44
N LYS A 79 7.41 -0.06 -10.29
CA LYS A 79 8.30 -0.80 -11.21
C LYS A 79 7.60 -1.34 -12.45
N GLY A 80 6.27 -1.44 -12.45
CA GLY A 80 5.51 -2.19 -13.45
C GLY A 80 4.24 -1.49 -13.92
N SER A 81 3.72 -1.96 -15.05
CA SER A 81 2.44 -1.53 -15.60
C SER A 81 1.29 -2.05 -14.73
N TYR A 82 0.35 -1.15 -14.38
CA TYR A 82 -0.89 -1.48 -13.69
C TYR A 82 -1.60 -2.68 -14.32
N GLU A 83 -1.80 -2.68 -15.64
CA GLU A 83 -2.51 -3.76 -16.33
C GLU A 83 -1.81 -5.11 -16.27
N ARG A 84 -0.47 -5.10 -16.26
CA ARG A 84 0.30 -6.32 -16.10
C ARG A 84 0.13 -6.89 -14.69
N ILE A 85 0.12 -6.01 -13.68
CA ILE A 85 -0.03 -6.40 -12.27
C ILE A 85 -1.45 -6.93 -12.03
N LYS A 86 -2.47 -6.21 -12.52
CA LYS A 86 -3.87 -6.61 -12.41
C LYS A 86 -4.12 -7.98 -13.01
N ARG A 87 -3.71 -8.21 -14.26
CA ARG A 87 -3.82 -9.54 -14.92
C ARG A 87 -3.08 -10.64 -14.17
N ALA A 88 -1.96 -10.33 -13.53
CA ALA A 88 -1.22 -11.30 -12.74
C ALA A 88 -1.96 -11.63 -11.43
N TYR A 89 -2.52 -10.63 -10.75
CA TYR A 89 -3.34 -10.80 -9.55
C TYR A 89 -4.58 -11.63 -9.84
N GLU A 90 -5.35 -11.31 -10.88
CA GLU A 90 -6.58 -12.04 -11.26
C GLU A 90 -6.32 -13.54 -11.50
N LYS A 91 -5.19 -13.88 -12.12
CA LYS A 91 -4.77 -15.29 -12.32
C LYS A 91 -4.45 -16.03 -11.03
N VAL A 92 -4.03 -15.32 -9.99
CA VAL A 92 -3.69 -15.89 -8.68
C VAL A 92 -4.91 -15.87 -7.75
N ALA A 93 -5.78 -14.89 -7.86
CA ALA A 93 -6.99 -14.74 -7.05
C ALA A 93 -8.14 -15.65 -7.52
N GLY A 94 -8.19 -16.00 -8.81
CA GLY A 94 -9.16 -16.96 -9.37
C GLY A 94 -8.75 -18.43 -9.23
N ARG A 95 -7.70 -18.74 -8.47
CA ARG A 95 -7.27 -20.09 -8.10
C ARG A 95 -7.60 -20.33 -6.64
#